data_AF-A0A959P4Q8-F1
#
_entry.id   AF-A0A959P4Q8-F1
#
_cell.length_a   1.000
_cell.length_b   1.000
_cell.length_c   1.000
_cell.angle_alpha   90.00
_cell.angle_beta   90.00
_cell.angle_gamma   90.00
#
_symmetry.space_group_name_H-M   'P 1'
#
loop_
_entity.id
_entity.type
_entity.pdbx_description
1 polymer ?
#
loop_
_entity_poly.entity_id
_entity_poly.type
_entity_poly.pdbx_seq_one_letter_code
_entity_poly.pdbx_strand_id
1 'polypeptide(L)'
;RVDSYQKKITKKTVSYGADIILASHPHIVQPFERFKTNNGKLDSGFVTYSQGNFLSNQRWRYSDGAMIFNFNITKNIFTDSVYITGVNYLPIWVFRGKTEKGKEYKILPSEYYNEPEKFDFLTTADVDSMKRSYFDTVELFTAKSAYPKIDTLRL
;
A
#
# COMPACT_ATOMS: atom_id res chain seq x y z
N ARG A 1 -10.33 8.98 0.28
CA ARG A 1 -10.69 9.09 1.72
C ARG A 1 -11.57 7.90 2.09
N VAL A 2 -11.37 7.32 3.26
CA VAL A 2 -12.17 6.19 3.75
C VAL A 2 -13.60 6.66 4.06
N ASP A 3 -14.60 6.01 3.48
CA ASP A 3 -16.00 6.36 3.68
C ASP A 3 -16.66 5.64 4.88
N SER A 4 -17.91 6.02 5.20
CA SER A 4 -18.65 5.47 6.33
C SER A 4 -19.05 4.00 6.14
N TYR A 5 -19.27 3.56 4.89
CA TYR A 5 -19.58 2.18 4.57
C TYR A 5 -18.37 1.28 4.78
N GLN A 6 -17.21 1.68 4.27
CA GLN A 6 -15.93 1.00 4.49
C GLN A 6 -15.67 0.85 5.99
N LYS A 7 -15.82 1.91 6.78
CA LYS A 7 -15.67 1.84 8.26
C LYS A 7 -16.67 0.89 8.92
N LYS A 8 -17.92 0.88 8.47
CA LYS A 8 -18.97 -0.01 9.00
C LYS A 8 -18.64 -1.47 8.72
N ILE A 9 -18.23 -1.79 7.49
CA ILE A 9 -17.84 -3.14 7.11
C ILE A 9 -16.58 -3.58 7.87
N THR A 10 -15.55 -2.74 7.95
CA THR A 10 -14.35 -3.03 8.75
C THR A 10 -14.72 -3.39 10.19
N LYS A 11 -15.53 -2.57 10.88
CA LYS A 11 -15.97 -2.87 12.27
C LYS A 11 -16.70 -4.21 12.38
N LYS A 12 -17.56 -4.52 11.40
CA LYS A 12 -18.30 -5.80 11.37
C LYS A 12 -17.35 -6.98 11.13
N THR A 13 -16.38 -6.84 10.23
CA THR A 13 -15.36 -7.85 9.96
C THR A 13 -14.48 -8.09 11.20
N VAL A 14 -14.09 -7.04 11.92
CA VAL A 14 -13.41 -7.15 13.22
C VAL A 14 -14.27 -7.88 14.24
N SER A 15 -15.57 -7.59 14.32
CA SER A 15 -16.47 -8.31 15.24
C SER A 15 -16.63 -9.80 14.93
N TYR A 16 -16.29 -10.21 13.71
CA TYR A 16 -16.25 -11.62 13.30
C TYR A 16 -14.89 -12.29 13.52
N GLY A 17 -13.94 -11.60 14.17
CA GLY A 17 -12.65 -12.17 14.58
C GLY A 17 -11.51 -11.96 13.59
N ALA A 18 -11.66 -11.05 12.61
CA ALA A 18 -10.56 -10.73 11.71
C ALA A 18 -9.47 -9.91 12.42
N ASP A 19 -8.24 -10.40 12.37
CA ASP A 19 -7.06 -9.71 12.90
C ASP A 19 -6.40 -8.79 11.84
N ILE A 20 -6.39 -9.19 10.57
CA ILE A 20 -5.85 -8.39 9.46
C ILE A 20 -6.90 -8.32 8.35
N ILE A 21 -7.18 -7.10 7.88
CA ILE A 21 -8.16 -6.81 6.82
C ILE A 21 -7.44 -6.13 5.66
N LEU A 22 -7.35 -6.84 4.53
CA LEU A 22 -6.82 -6.30 3.28
C LEU A 22 -7.99 -6.00 2.35
N ALA A 23 -8.56 -4.80 2.46
CA ALA A 23 -9.66 -4.40 1.60
C ALA A 23 -9.14 -3.88 0.25
N SER A 24 -10.02 -3.95 -0.75
CA SER A 24 -9.80 -3.42 -2.08
C SER A 24 -10.93 -2.44 -2.42
N HIS A 25 -10.64 -1.52 -3.34
CA HIS A 25 -11.54 -0.46 -3.80
C HIS A 25 -11.73 0.69 -2.78
N PRO A 26 -11.68 1.97 -3.22
CA PRO A 26 -11.62 2.47 -4.59
C PRO A 26 -10.28 2.23 -5.29
N HIS A 27 -10.20 2.49 -6.59
CA HIS A 27 -8.96 2.38 -7.39
C HIS A 27 -7.87 3.43 -7.05
N ILE A 28 -7.91 3.96 -5.83
CA ILE A 28 -7.03 5.00 -5.30
C ILE A 28 -6.55 4.53 -3.94
N VAL A 29 -5.26 4.74 -3.65
CA VAL A 29 -4.67 4.42 -2.35
C VAL A 29 -5.41 5.15 -1.23
N GLN A 30 -5.69 4.44 -0.16
CA GLN A 30 -6.28 5.00 1.05
C GLN A 30 -5.40 4.73 2.27
N PRO A 31 -5.56 5.52 3.35
CA PRO A 31 -4.89 5.28 4.62
C PRO A 31 -5.17 3.88 5.17
N PHE A 32 -4.37 3.49 6.15
CA PHE A 32 -4.54 2.27 6.93
C PHE A 32 -4.81 2.62 8.39
N GLU A 33 -5.36 1.68 9.15
CA GLU A 33 -5.65 1.86 10.58
C GLU A 33 -5.23 0.61 11.36
N ARG A 34 -4.81 0.80 12.62
CA ARG A 34 -4.78 -0.29 13.61
C ARG A 34 -6.03 -0.26 14.45
N PHE A 35 -6.43 -1.42 14.93
CA PHE A 35 -7.52 -1.57 15.89
C PHE A 35 -7.13 -2.57 16.97
N LYS A 36 -7.79 -2.49 18.13
CA LYS A 36 -7.71 -3.57 19.13
C LYS A 36 -8.52 -4.75 18.63
N THR A 37 -7.93 -5.94 18.64
CA THR A 37 -8.65 -7.17 18.31
C THR A 37 -9.59 -7.52 19.47
N ASN A 38 -10.69 -8.21 19.16
CA ASN A 38 -11.61 -8.72 20.17
C ASN A 38 -11.24 -10.17 20.48
N ASN A 39 -10.49 -10.39 21.56
CA ASN A 39 -10.04 -11.72 22.00
C ASN A 39 -9.24 -12.50 20.93
N GLY A 40 -8.64 -11.81 19.96
CA GLY A 40 -7.75 -12.41 18.96
C GLY A 40 -6.40 -12.77 19.57
N LYS A 41 -5.67 -13.72 18.97
CA LYS A 41 -4.28 -14.01 19.38
C LYS A 41 -3.33 -12.86 19.06
N LEU A 42 -3.74 -11.96 18.16
CA LEU A 42 -3.01 -10.78 17.76
C LEU A 42 -3.39 -9.60 18.66
N ASP A 43 -2.47 -9.00 19.40
CA ASP A 43 -2.79 -7.91 20.35
C ASP A 43 -3.37 -6.65 19.70
N SER A 44 -3.04 -6.41 18.44
CA SER A 44 -3.57 -5.30 17.65
C SER A 44 -3.66 -5.68 16.18
N GLY A 45 -4.85 -5.50 15.62
CA GLY A 45 -5.17 -5.78 14.24
C GLY A 45 -4.84 -4.63 13.31
N PHE A 46 -4.93 -4.90 12.01
CA PHE A 46 -4.53 -3.98 10.96
C PHE A 46 -5.54 -3.97 9.81
N VAL A 47 -5.87 -2.81 9.26
CA VAL A 47 -6.73 -2.68 8.07
C VAL A 47 -6.09 -1.76 7.03
N THR A 48 -5.98 -2.24 5.79
CA THR A 48 -5.83 -1.38 4.60
C THR A 48 -7.18 -1.22 3.93
N TYR A 49 -7.63 0.01 3.70
CA TYR A 49 -8.94 0.24 3.07
C TYR A 49 -8.91 0.13 1.55
N SER A 50 -7.85 0.66 0.92
CA SER A 50 -7.54 0.38 -0.47
C SER A 50 -6.05 0.57 -0.73
N GLN A 51 -5.49 -0.35 -1.50
CA GLN A 51 -4.09 -0.36 -1.89
C GLN A 51 -3.87 0.30 -3.26
N GLY A 52 -4.90 0.89 -3.86
CA GLY A 52 -4.81 1.47 -5.21
C GLY A 52 -4.82 0.42 -6.32
N ASN A 53 -4.17 0.74 -7.43
CA ASN A 53 -4.18 -0.06 -8.64
C ASN A 53 -2.85 -0.78 -8.86
N PHE A 54 -2.77 -2.06 -8.45
CA PHE A 54 -1.57 -2.88 -8.67
C PHE A 54 -1.30 -3.14 -10.16
N LEU A 55 -2.35 -3.42 -10.94
CA LEU A 55 -2.31 -3.51 -12.39
C LEU A 55 -3.57 -2.83 -12.95
N SER A 56 -3.40 -1.77 -13.73
CA SER A 56 -4.53 -0.97 -14.21
C SER A 56 -4.22 -0.21 -15.49
N ASN A 57 -5.29 0.12 -16.21
CA ASN A 57 -5.28 1.04 -17.35
C ASN A 57 -5.84 2.44 -17.02
N GLN A 58 -6.18 2.72 -15.76
CA GLN A 58 -6.63 4.04 -15.33
C GLN A 58 -5.43 5.00 -15.20
N ARG A 59 -5.58 6.22 -15.71
CA ARG A 59 -4.46 7.17 -15.90
C ARG A 59 -4.73 8.57 -15.34
N TRP A 60 -5.86 8.77 -14.69
CA TRP A 60 -6.07 10.03 -13.98
C TRP A 60 -5.21 10.04 -12.71
N ARG A 61 -4.88 11.25 -12.24
CA ARG A 61 -4.08 11.45 -11.04
C ARG A 61 -4.62 10.60 -9.88
N TYR A 62 -3.73 9.96 -9.11
CA TYR A 62 -4.03 9.04 -8.00
C TYR A 62 -4.48 7.61 -8.37
N SER A 63 -4.63 7.28 -9.66
CA SER A 63 -5.09 5.94 -10.11
C SER A 63 -4.03 5.10 -10.82
N ASP A 64 -2.84 5.65 -10.99
CA ASP A 64 -1.70 5.04 -11.65
C ASP A 64 -0.68 4.43 -10.67
N GLY A 65 -1.00 4.47 -9.37
CA GLY A 65 -0.17 3.93 -8.30
C GLY A 65 -0.91 2.96 -7.38
N ALA A 66 -0.11 2.18 -6.65
CA ALA A 66 -0.55 1.28 -5.61
C ALA A 66 0.47 1.18 -4.48
N MET A 67 0.09 0.49 -3.42
CA MET A 67 0.96 0.21 -2.27
C MET A 67 1.01 -1.29 -2.00
N ILE A 68 2.22 -1.87 -2.06
CA ILE A 68 2.49 -3.22 -1.56
C ILE A 68 2.80 -3.12 -0.07
N PHE A 69 2.23 -4.01 0.74
CA PHE A 69 2.49 -4.07 2.18
C PHE A 69 3.22 -5.36 2.53
N ASN A 70 4.24 -5.23 3.37
CA ASN A 70 4.97 -6.34 3.94
C ASN A 70 4.73 -6.36 5.45
N PHE A 71 4.15 -7.45 5.94
CA PHE A 71 3.84 -7.65 7.34
C PHE A 71 4.79 -8.66 7.95
N ASN A 72 5.43 -8.28 9.05
CA ASN A 72 6.18 -9.22 9.89
C ASN A 72 5.28 -9.63 11.05
N ILE A 73 4.89 -10.91 11.08
CA ILE A 73 4.07 -11.50 12.13
C ILE A 73 4.94 -12.46 12.92
N THR A 74 5.00 -12.27 14.22
CA THR A 74 5.80 -13.10 15.14
C THR A 74 4.88 -13.83 16.10
N LYS A 75 5.17 -15.11 16.34
CA LYS A 75 4.52 -15.93 17.37
C LYS A 75 5.53 -16.27 18.45
N ASN A 76 5.21 -15.96 19.71
CA ASN A 76 5.93 -16.48 20.85
C ASN A 76 5.32 -17.84 21.24
N ILE A 77 6.12 -18.91 21.14
CA ILE A 77 5.66 -20.28 21.41
C ILE A 77 5.49 -20.59 22.89
N PHE A 78 6.17 -19.86 23.78
CA PHE A 78 6.11 -20.09 25.22
C PHE A 78 4.87 -19.44 25.85
N THR A 79 4.44 -18.29 25.33
CA THR A 79 3.25 -17.57 25.78
C THR A 79 2.04 -17.77 24.88
N ASP A 80 2.20 -18.49 23.76
CA ASP A 80 1.21 -18.66 22.67
C ASP A 80 0.64 -17.33 22.12
N SER A 81 1.36 -16.22 22.29
CA SER A 81 0.96 -14.89 21.79
C SER A 81 1.44 -14.64 20.37
N VAL A 82 0.66 -13.88 19.59
CA VAL A 82 0.99 -13.48 18.22
C VAL A 82 0.97 -11.95 18.13
N TYR A 83 1.91 -11.34 17.43
CA TYR A 83 1.95 -9.88 17.27
C TYR A 83 2.60 -9.46 15.96
N ILE A 84 2.17 -8.31 15.44
CA ILE A 84 2.82 -7.66 14.29
C ILE A 84 4.04 -6.91 14.81
N THR A 85 5.24 -7.33 14.37
CA THR A 85 6.52 -6.71 14.73
C THR A 85 6.93 -5.60 13.77
N GLY A 86 6.42 -5.62 12.54
CA GLY A 86 6.73 -4.60 11.54
C GLY A 86 5.71 -4.56 10.42
N VAL A 87 5.47 -3.36 9.90
CA VAL A 87 4.73 -3.13 8.67
C VAL A 87 5.57 -2.21 7.80
N ASN A 88 6.04 -2.74 6.68
CA ASN A 88 6.74 -1.98 5.66
C ASN A 88 5.84 -1.84 4.44
N TYR A 89 6.11 -0.84 3.61
CA TYR A 89 5.34 -0.59 2.42
C TYR A 89 6.25 -0.22 1.24
N LEU A 90 5.82 -0.56 0.03
CA LEU A 90 6.50 -0.25 -1.21
C LEU A 90 5.51 0.43 -2.17
N PRO A 91 5.66 1.75 -2.39
CA PRO A 91 4.87 2.46 -3.39
C PRO A 91 5.25 1.98 -4.79
N ILE A 92 4.25 1.69 -5.61
CA ILE A 92 4.44 1.25 -6.99
C ILE A 92 3.71 2.18 -7.96
N TRP A 93 4.24 2.27 -9.18
CA TRP A 93 3.65 2.97 -10.30
C TRP A 93 3.48 2.01 -11.48
N VAL A 94 2.33 2.11 -12.16
CA VAL A 94 2.02 1.29 -13.34
C VAL A 94 2.38 2.05 -14.61
N PHE A 95 3.58 1.80 -15.12
CA PHE A 95 3.97 2.24 -16.45
C PHE A 95 3.05 1.60 -17.49
N ARG A 96 2.63 2.41 -18.47
CA ARG A 96 2.05 1.94 -19.73
C ARG A 96 2.59 2.77 -20.85
N GLY A 97 3.29 2.11 -21.75
CA GLY A 97 3.90 2.77 -22.88
C GLY A 97 4.44 1.75 -23.86
N LYS A 98 5.28 2.24 -24.76
CA LYS A 98 5.99 1.40 -25.71
C LYS A 98 7.38 1.11 -25.14
N THR A 99 7.76 -0.15 -25.18
CA THR A 99 9.12 -0.63 -24.95
C THR A 99 9.63 -1.29 -26.23
N GLU A 100 10.83 -1.86 -26.19
CA GLU A 100 11.36 -2.68 -27.29
C GLU A 100 10.45 -3.85 -27.67
N LYS A 101 9.66 -4.37 -26.71
CA LYS A 101 8.71 -5.49 -26.93
C LYS A 101 7.33 -5.04 -27.42
N GLY A 102 7.14 -3.74 -27.66
CA GLY A 102 5.86 -3.17 -28.07
C GLY A 102 5.10 -2.52 -26.91
N LYS A 103 3.77 -2.57 -26.94
CA LYS A 103 2.93 -1.92 -25.91
C LYS A 103 2.89 -2.80 -24.66
N GLU A 104 3.42 -2.31 -23.54
CA GLU A 104 3.51 -3.06 -22.29
C GLU A 104 2.88 -2.29 -21.12
N TYR A 105 2.54 -3.05 -20.07
CA TYR A 105 2.28 -2.54 -18.73
C TYR A 105 3.37 -3.08 -17.82
N LYS A 106 4.07 -2.21 -17.10
CA LYS A 106 5.10 -2.61 -16.15
C LYS A 106 4.81 -2.00 -14.79
N ILE A 107 4.97 -2.80 -13.74
CA ILE A 107 4.82 -2.36 -12.36
C ILE A 107 6.21 -2.06 -11.84
N LEU A 108 6.45 -0.80 -11.47
CA LEU A 108 7.75 -0.31 -11.06
C LEU A 108 7.68 0.20 -9.63
N PRO A 109 8.68 -0.09 -8.77
CA PRO A 109 8.87 0.64 -7.52
C PRO A 109 8.97 2.12 -7.82
N SER A 110 7.99 2.91 -7.38
CA SER A 110 7.91 4.31 -7.79
C SER A 110 8.97 5.16 -7.10
N GLU A 111 9.62 4.64 -6.05
CA GLU A 111 10.75 5.28 -5.37
C GLU A 111 11.97 5.49 -6.28
N TYR A 112 12.15 4.66 -7.31
CA TYR A 112 13.25 4.78 -8.27
C TYR A 112 13.09 5.94 -9.27
N TYR A 113 12.25 6.93 -8.98
CA TYR A 113 12.17 8.16 -9.79
C TYR A 113 13.47 8.97 -9.74
N ASN A 114 14.31 8.74 -8.72
CA ASN A 114 15.62 9.34 -8.54
C ASN A 114 16.77 8.51 -9.14
N GLU A 115 16.48 7.29 -9.62
CA GLU A 115 17.42 6.37 -10.27
C GLU A 115 16.82 5.88 -11.62
N PRO A 116 16.40 6.80 -12.52
CA PRO A 116 15.69 6.43 -13.75
C PRO A 116 16.54 5.59 -14.71
N GLU A 117 17.86 5.61 -14.58
CA GLU A 117 18.80 4.78 -15.34
C GLU A 117 18.60 3.28 -15.15
N LYS A 118 17.90 2.86 -14.08
CA LYS A 118 17.45 1.47 -13.90
C LYS A 118 16.43 1.01 -14.96
N PHE A 119 15.84 1.95 -15.69
CA PHE A 119 14.79 1.69 -16.68
C PHE A 119 15.09 2.40 -18.01
N ASP A 120 15.74 1.67 -18.92
CA ASP A 120 16.10 2.13 -20.27
C ASP A 120 14.92 2.58 -21.16
N PHE A 121 13.70 2.13 -20.84
CA PHE A 121 12.49 2.40 -21.61
C PHE A 121 11.70 3.62 -21.12
N LEU A 122 12.10 4.27 -20.02
CA LEU A 122 11.38 5.45 -19.49
C LEU A 122 11.84 6.74 -20.18
N THR A 123 10.87 7.55 -20.60
CA THR A 123 11.14 8.94 -21.01
C THR A 123 11.19 9.87 -19.80
N THR A 124 11.70 11.09 -19.98
CA THR A 124 11.64 12.13 -18.93
C THR A 124 10.22 12.36 -18.41
N ALA A 125 9.22 12.34 -19.30
CA ALA A 125 7.81 12.51 -18.92
C ALA A 125 7.26 11.32 -18.10
N ASP A 126 7.77 10.11 -18.37
CA ASP A 126 7.43 8.93 -17.57
C ASP A 126 8.03 9.03 -16.17
N VAL A 127 9.29 9.47 -16.06
CA VAL A 127 9.96 9.69 -14.77
C VAL A 127 9.22 10.75 -13.95
N ASP A 128 8.78 11.85 -14.56
CA ASP A 128 7.97 12.87 -13.90
C ASP A 128 6.62 12.33 -13.42
N SER A 129 6.01 11.42 -14.20
CA SER A 129 4.76 10.77 -13.82
C SER A 129 4.96 9.78 -12.68
N MET A 130 6.01 8.99 -12.71
CA MET A 130 6.41 8.08 -11.63
C MET A 130 6.69 8.85 -10.34
N LYS A 131 7.42 9.97 -10.42
CA LYS A 131 7.69 10.87 -9.30
C LYS A 131 6.40 11.42 -8.69
N ARG A 132 5.47 11.91 -9.53
CA ARG A 132 4.17 12.40 -9.06
C ARG A 132 3.37 11.28 -8.38
N SER A 133 3.29 10.10 -9.00
CA SER A 133 2.60 8.94 -8.44
C SER A 133 3.18 8.54 -7.08
N TYR A 134 4.50 8.56 -6.92
CA TYR A 134 5.15 8.30 -5.63
C TYR A 134 4.68 9.27 -4.55
N PHE A 135 4.78 10.59 -4.78
CA PHE A 135 4.37 11.58 -3.78
C PHE A 135 2.88 11.55 -3.51
N ASP A 136 2.05 11.43 -4.54
CA ASP A 136 0.59 11.31 -4.41
C ASP A 136 0.22 10.07 -3.58
N THR A 137 0.87 8.92 -3.83
CA THR A 137 0.63 7.67 -3.11
C THR A 137 1.07 7.77 -1.65
N VAL A 138 2.27 8.30 -1.39
CA VAL A 138 2.79 8.48 -0.03
C VAL A 138 1.94 9.49 0.75
N GLU A 139 1.51 10.58 0.12
CA GLU A 139 0.63 11.58 0.75
C GLU A 139 -0.72 10.95 1.14
N LEU A 140 -1.41 10.29 0.20
CA LEU A 140 -2.69 9.64 0.47
C LEU A 140 -2.59 8.57 1.56
N PHE A 141 -1.47 7.84 1.58
CA PHE A 141 -1.21 6.78 2.52
C PHE A 141 -0.87 7.30 3.93
N THR A 142 -0.07 8.37 4.04
CA THR A 142 0.34 8.94 5.33
C THR A 142 -0.69 9.89 5.93
N ALA A 143 -1.53 10.51 5.11
CA ALA A 143 -2.59 11.40 5.56
C ALA A 143 -3.59 10.67 6.46
N LYS A 144 -3.47 10.89 7.78
CA LYS A 144 -4.33 10.35 8.86
C LYS A 144 -4.07 8.90 9.27
N SER A 145 -3.01 8.27 8.76
CA SER A 145 -2.56 6.99 9.32
C SER A 145 -1.97 7.23 10.71
N ALA A 146 -2.57 6.62 11.73
CA ALA A 146 -2.11 6.77 13.11
C ALA A 146 -0.89 5.87 13.35
N TYR A 147 0.33 6.36 13.05
CA TYR A 147 1.57 5.70 13.46
C TYR A 147 2.65 6.69 13.92
N PRO A 148 3.41 6.35 14.99
CA PRO A 148 4.74 6.89 15.21
C PRO A 148 5.71 6.34 14.15
N LYS A 149 6.68 7.18 13.78
CA LYS A 149 7.71 6.97 12.74
C LYS A 149 8.07 5.50 12.49
N ILE A 150 7.78 5.05 11.27
CA ILE A 150 8.36 3.82 10.72
C ILE A 150 9.85 4.11 10.55
N ASP A 151 10.70 3.40 11.29
CA ASP A 151 12.12 3.38 11.02
C ASP A 151 12.31 2.96 9.57
N THR A 152 12.83 3.91 8.81
CA THR A 152 13.24 3.80 7.42
C THR A 152 14.07 2.55 7.22
N LEU A 153 13.52 1.56 6.52
CA LEU A 153 14.34 0.57 5.83
C LEU A 153 14.60 1.08 4.43
N ARG A 154 15.83 1.56 4.25
CA ARG A 154 16.50 1.59 2.94
C ARG A 154 16.44 0.18 2.35
N LEU A 155 15.98 0.07 1.12
CA LEU A 155 16.44 -1.00 0.23
C LEU A 155 17.87 -0.69 -0.21
#